data_AF-A0A1W9LIM3-F1
#
_entry.id   AF-A0A1W9LIM3-F1
#
_cell.length_a   1.000
_cell.length_b   1.000
_cell.length_c   1.000
_cell.angle_alpha   90.00
_cell.angle_beta   90.00
_cell.angle_gamma   90.00
#
_symmetry.space_group_name_H-M   'P 1'
#
loop_
_entity.id
_entity.type
_entity.pdbx_description
1 polymer ?
#
loop_
_entity_poly.entity_id
_entity_poly.type
_entity_poly.pdbx_seq_one_letter_code
_entity_poly.pdbx_strand_id
1 'polypeptide(L)'
;MYPYEILGVSPDADDNAIRKAYLELVRRFSPDTDPETFKLISGAYEQVKDEKSRLRHCLFNKETPGDTPFHAFLRHVSYCERPKPMNYDQMKEFLRKCAKS
;
A
#
# COMPACT_ATOMS: atom_id res chain seq x y z
N MET A 1 2.39 -9.79 -11.58
CA MET A 1 3.21 -8.62 -12.02
C MET A 1 2.77 -7.41 -11.22
N TYR A 2 3.67 -6.55 -10.73
CA TYR A 2 3.27 -5.50 -9.80
C TYR A 2 2.45 -4.41 -10.53
N PRO A 3 1.28 -4.01 -10.01
CA PRO A 3 0.42 -3.02 -10.67
C PRO A 3 1.12 -1.67 -10.86
N TYR A 4 1.99 -1.29 -9.93
CA TYR A 4 2.81 -0.07 -10.02
C TYR A 4 3.80 -0.12 -11.19
N GLU A 5 4.42 -1.28 -11.46
CA GLU A 5 5.32 -1.47 -12.60
C GLU A 5 4.56 -1.42 -13.92
N ILE A 6 3.37 -2.03 -13.99
CA ILE A 6 2.51 -1.98 -15.19
C ILE A 6 2.08 -0.55 -15.50
N LEU A 7 1.73 0.23 -14.47
CA LEU A 7 1.33 1.62 -14.62
C LEU A 7 2.53 2.58 -14.76
N GLY A 8 3.76 2.13 -14.51
CA GLY A 8 4.96 2.95 -14.55
C GLY A 8 5.01 4.04 -13.48
N VAL A 9 4.44 3.78 -12.30
CA VAL A 9 4.35 4.73 -11.19
C VAL A 9 5.05 4.21 -9.94
N SER A 10 5.42 5.12 -9.03
CA SER A 10 5.98 4.76 -7.72
C SER A 10 4.93 4.02 -6.86
N PRO A 11 5.32 3.06 -6.01
CA PRO A 11 4.45 2.49 -4.97
C PRO A 11 3.86 3.54 -4.02
N ASP A 12 4.54 4.67 -3.85
CA ASP A 12 4.12 5.80 -3.00
C ASP A 12 3.25 6.83 -3.76
N ALA A 13 2.85 6.53 -5.00
CA ALA A 13 2.04 7.44 -5.81
C ALA A 13 0.65 7.64 -5.20
N ASP A 14 0.16 8.89 -5.24
CA ASP A 14 -1.19 9.24 -4.83
C ASP A 14 -2.23 8.86 -5.90
N ASP A 15 -3.51 8.92 -5.53
CA ASP A 15 -4.64 8.57 -6.42
C ASP A 15 -4.60 9.36 -7.74
N ASN A 16 -4.19 10.63 -7.66
CA ASN A 16 -4.11 11.51 -8.82
C ASN A 16 -3.00 11.08 -9.79
N ALA A 17 -1.82 10.76 -9.29
CA ALA A 17 -0.71 10.27 -10.09
C ALA A 17 -1.04 8.93 -10.76
N ILE A 18 -1.65 8.00 -10.02
CA ILE A 18 -2.10 6.70 -10.53
C ILE A 18 -3.14 6.88 -11.63
N ARG A 19 -4.16 7.72 -11.39
CA ARG A 19 -5.20 8.02 -12.37
C ARG A 19 -4.64 8.68 -13.63
N LYS A 20 -3.70 9.62 -13.47
CA LYS A 20 -3.05 10.30 -14.60
C LYS A 20 -2.28 9.31 -15.48
N ALA A 21 -1.46 8.45 -14.87
CA ALA A 21 -0.71 7.43 -15.59
C ALA A 21 -1.63 6.46 -16.33
N TYR A 22 -2.71 6.02 -15.69
CA TYR A 22 -3.73 5.17 -16.33
C TYR A 22 -4.34 5.84 -17.57
N LEU A 23 -4.75 7.12 -17.48
CA LEU A 23 -5.33 7.83 -18.61
C LEU A 23 -4.34 8.04 -19.76
N GLU A 24 -3.07 8.28 -19.47
CA GLU A 24 -2.01 8.37 -20.49
C GLU A 24 -1.78 7.03 -21.20
N LEU A 25 -1.79 5.93 -20.44
CA LEU A 25 -1.65 4.58 -20.99
C LEU A 25 -2.86 4.15 -21.81
N VAL A 26 -4.09 4.42 -21.36
CA VAL A 26 -5.32 4.09 -22.12
C VAL A 26 -5.40 4.86 -23.44
N ARG A 27 -4.90 6.10 -23.49
CA ARG A 27 -4.81 6.87 -24.74
C ARG A 27 -3.80 6.29 -25.72
N ARG A 28 -2.75 5.63 -25.23
CA ARG A 28 -1.71 4.97 -26.04
C ARG A 28 -2.13 3.58 -26.48
N PHE A 29 -2.80 2.84 -25.58
CA PHE A 29 -3.24 1.46 -25.75
C PHE A 29 -4.76 1.42 -25.66
N SER A 30 -5.42 1.86 -26.74
CA SER A 30 -6.87 1.80 -26.87
C SER A 30 -7.35 0.36 -27.00
N PRO A 31 -8.58 0.03 -26.54
CA PRO A 31 -9.14 -1.31 -26.65
C PRO A 31 -9.23 -1.82 -28.10
N ASP A 32 -9.39 -0.91 -29.08
CA ASP A 32 -9.41 -1.24 -30.50
C ASP A 32 -8.03 -1.54 -31.09
N THR A 33 -6.96 -0.97 -30.53
CA THR A 33 -5.59 -1.10 -31.07
C THR A 33 -4.83 -2.23 -30.40
N ASP A 34 -4.92 -2.33 -29.08
CA ASP A 34 -4.24 -3.36 -28.30
C ASP A 34 -5.11 -3.78 -27.10
N PRO A 35 -6.07 -4.70 -27.32
CA PRO A 35 -6.99 -5.13 -26.28
C PRO A 35 -6.31 -5.90 -25.14
N GLU A 36 -5.19 -6.59 -25.41
CA GLU A 36 -4.49 -7.37 -24.40
C GLU A 36 -3.72 -6.45 -23.44
N THR A 37 -2.99 -5.48 -23.98
CA THR A 37 -2.30 -4.47 -23.15
C THR A 37 -3.29 -3.61 -22.38
N PHE A 38 -4.43 -3.24 -23.00
CA PHE A 38 -5.50 -2.53 -22.32
C PHE A 38 -6.05 -3.29 -21.10
N LYS A 39 -6.28 -4.61 -21.22
CA LYS A 39 -6.71 -5.46 -20.10
C LYS A 39 -5.70 -5.48 -18.97
N LEU A 40 -4.40 -5.57 -19.30
CA LEU A 40 -3.32 -5.54 -18.31
C LEU A 40 -3.29 -4.21 -17.55
N ILE A 41 -3.35 -3.09 -18.26
CA ILE A 41 -3.37 -1.74 -17.67
C ILE A 41 -4.61 -1.55 -16.79
N SER A 42 -5.79 -1.95 -17.28
CA SER A 42 -7.05 -1.84 -16.54
C SER A 42 -7.04 -2.70 -15.27
N GLY A 43 -6.54 -3.93 -15.38
CA GLY A 43 -6.39 -4.83 -14.23
C GLY A 43 -5.40 -4.33 -13.20
N ALA A 44 -4.32 -3.66 -13.62
CA ALA A 44 -3.37 -3.01 -12.72
C ALA A 44 -4.00 -1.81 -11.99
N TYR A 45 -4.69 -0.93 -12.72
CA TYR A 45 -5.38 0.23 -12.15
C TYR A 45 -6.41 -0.16 -11.09
N GLU A 46 -7.27 -1.14 -11.35
CA GLU A 46 -8.30 -1.58 -10.40
C GLU A 46 -7.74 -2.06 -9.05
N GLN A 47 -6.51 -2.59 -9.06
CA GLN A 47 -5.83 -3.05 -7.84
C GLN A 47 -5.27 -1.92 -6.98
N VAL A 48 -5.02 -0.72 -7.53
CA VAL A 48 -4.35 0.38 -6.80
C VAL A 48 -5.03 1.75 -6.92
N LYS A 49 -6.18 1.83 -7.59
CA LYS A 49 -6.90 3.09 -7.90
C LYS A 49 -7.25 3.97 -6.69
N ASP A 50 -7.45 3.37 -5.54
CA ASP A 50 -7.85 4.04 -4.29
C ASP A 50 -7.20 3.35 -3.09
N GLU A 51 -7.23 4.01 -1.93
CA GLU A 51 -6.62 3.51 -0.70
C GLU A 51 -7.13 2.13 -0.31
N LYS A 52 -8.43 1.86 -0.46
CA LYS A 52 -9.04 0.57 -0.11
C LYS A 52 -8.53 -0.53 -1.04
N SER A 53 -8.42 -0.26 -2.33
CA SER A 53 -7.82 -1.16 -3.32
C SER A 53 -6.35 -1.44 -2.97
N ARG A 54 -5.56 -0.41 -2.63
CA ARG A 54 -4.15 -0.57 -2.23
C ARG A 54 -4.00 -1.40 -0.96
N LEU A 55 -4.81 -1.15 0.07
CA LEU A 55 -4.83 -1.95 1.30
C LEU A 55 -5.20 -3.40 1.01
N ARG A 56 -6.22 -3.64 0.17
CA ARG A 56 -6.61 -4.99 -0.23
C ARG A 56 -5.49 -5.69 -1.01
N HIS A 57 -4.84 -4.97 -1.93
CA HIS A 57 -3.70 -5.50 -2.68
C HIS A 57 -2.52 -5.84 -1.75
N CYS A 58 -2.18 -4.96 -0.80
CA CYS A 58 -1.12 -5.19 0.16
C CYS A 58 -1.38 -6.38 1.09
N LEU A 59 -2.63 -6.55 1.55
CA LEU A 59 -2.99 -7.59 2.53
C LEU A 59 -3.25 -8.97 1.90
N PHE A 60 -3.77 -9.00 0.67
CA PHE A 60 -4.31 -10.24 0.09
C PHE A 60 -3.71 -10.66 -1.25
N ASN A 61 -2.87 -9.83 -1.88
CA ASN A 61 -2.27 -10.25 -3.13
C ASN A 61 -1.24 -11.36 -2.87
N LYS A 62 -1.45 -12.52 -3.50
CA LYS A 62 -0.60 -13.71 -3.34
C LYS A 62 0.61 -13.72 -4.26
N GLU A 63 0.67 -12.78 -5.19
CA GLU A 63 1.72 -12.70 -6.22
C GLU A 63 2.94 -11.85 -5.80
N THR A 64 2.97 -11.30 -4.60
CA THR A 64 4.20 -10.69 -4.04
C THR A 64 5.23 -11.81 -3.84
N PRO A 65 6.31 -11.88 -4.64
CA PRO A 65 7.37 -12.86 -4.42
C PRO A 65 8.12 -12.39 -3.16
N GLY A 66 7.77 -12.97 -2.00
CA GLY A 66 8.49 -12.76 -0.74
C GLY A 66 7.64 -12.48 0.50
N ASP A 67 6.38 -12.07 0.37
CA ASP A 67 5.59 -11.74 1.56
C ASP A 67 4.64 -12.88 1.93
N THR A 68 5.12 -13.77 2.80
CA THR A 68 4.20 -14.56 3.62
C THR A 68 3.26 -13.61 4.38
N PRO A 69 2.02 -14.02 4.73
CA PRO A 69 1.12 -13.20 5.55
C PRO A 69 1.77 -12.68 6.84
N PHE A 70 2.73 -13.45 7.37
CA PHE A 70 3.57 -13.05 8.49
C PHE A 70 4.53 -11.89 8.16
N HIS A 71 5.11 -11.87 6.97
CA HIS A 71 5.95 -10.76 6.49
C HIS A 71 5.15 -9.48 6.23
N ALA A 72 3.95 -9.61 5.65
CA ALA A 72 3.02 -8.48 5.49
C ALA A 72 2.60 -7.92 6.86
N PHE A 73 2.33 -8.79 7.83
CA PHE A 73 2.08 -8.39 9.22
C PHE A 73 3.29 -7.69 9.85
N LEU A 74 4.49 -8.28 9.77
CA LEU A 74 5.70 -7.68 10.32
C LEU A 74 5.96 -6.28 9.75
N ARG A 75 5.77 -6.12 8.43
CA ARG A 75 5.87 -4.84 7.73
C ARG A 75 4.91 -3.80 8.32
N HIS A 76 3.63 -4.15 8.49
CA HIS A 76 2.62 -3.29 9.09
C HIS A 76 3.00 -2.87 10.52
N VAL A 77 3.45 -3.82 11.35
CA VAL A 77 3.89 -3.54 12.72
C VAL A 77 5.16 -2.66 12.74
N SER A 78 6.02 -2.74 11.72
CA SER A 78 7.22 -1.90 11.61
C SER A 78 7.00 -0.49 11.06
N TYR A 79 5.92 -0.23 10.30
CA TYR A 79 5.56 1.13 9.84
C TYR A 79 4.79 1.93 10.90
N CYS A 80 4.12 1.26 11.83
CA CYS A 80 3.71 1.91 13.08
C CYS A 80 4.99 2.22 13.85
N GLU A 81 5.45 3.47 13.79
CA GLU A 81 6.56 3.96 14.61
C GLU A 81 6.38 3.39 16.02
N ARG A 82 7.36 2.58 16.48
CA ARG A 82 7.35 2.07 17.84
C ARG A 82 7.10 3.29 18.74
N PRO A 83 6.02 3.35 19.53
CA PRO A 83 5.80 4.50 20.39
C PRO A 83 7.07 4.63 21.23
N LYS A 84 7.69 5.81 21.17
CA LYS A 84 8.92 6.08 21.93
C LYS A 84 8.65 5.64 23.36
N PRO A 85 9.48 4.74 23.94
CA PRO A 85 9.22 4.24 25.28
C PRO A 85 9.08 5.43 26.23
N MET A 86 8.13 5.37 27.16
CA MET A 86 7.94 6.41 28.15
C MET A 86 9.29 6.71 28.82
N ASN A 87 9.65 7.99 28.87
CA ASN A 87 10.85 8.39 29.58
C ASN A 87 10.68 8.12 31.09
N TYR A 88 11.79 8.19 31.83
CA TYR A 88 11.81 7.87 33.26
C TYR A 88 10.76 8.65 34.07
N ASP A 89 10.56 9.93 33.78
CA ASP A 89 9.59 10.77 34.49
C ASP A 89 8.15 10.35 34.18
N GLN A 90 7.84 10.10 32.90
CA GLN A 90 6.54 9.59 32.48
C GLN A 90 6.22 8.23 33.11
N MET A 91 7.20 7.33 33.13
CA MET A 91 7.08 6.01 33.74
C MET A 91 6.85 6.12 35.26
N LYS A 92 7.61 6.98 35.94
CA LYS A 92 7.50 7.20 37.38
C LYS A 92 6.14 7.76 37.77
N GLU A 93 5.61 8.70 36.99
CA GLU A 93 4.29 9.29 37.24
C GLU A 93 3.16 8.28 36.99
N PHE A 94 3.29 7.46 35.94
CA PHE A 94 2.37 6.36 35.67
C PHE A 94 2.30 5.36 36.83
N LEU A 95 3.46 4.88 37.31
CA LEU A 95 3.52 3.95 38.45
C LEU A 95 2.95 4.56 39.74
N ARG A 96 3.15 5.85 39.97
CA ARG A 96 2.55 6.58 41.10
C ARG A 96 1.03 6.67 41.02
N LYS A 97 0.46 6.79 39.81
CA LYS A 97 -0.99 6.77 39.60
C LYS A 97 -1.56 5.38 39.87
N CYS A 98 -0.91 4.32 39.38
CA CYS A 98 -1.34 2.94 39.64
C CYS A 98 -1.27 2.55 41.12
N ALA A 99 -0.32 3.07 41.89
CA ALA A 99 -0.20 2.81 43.32
C ALA A 99 -1.26 3.52 44.20
N LYS A 100 -2.06 4.42 43.62
CA LYS A 100 -3.13 5.17 44.31
C LYS A 100 -4.54 4.71 43.94
N SER A 101 -4.68 3.71 43.08
CA SER A 101 -5.93 2.99 42.77
C SER A 101 -5.93 1.63 43.45
#